data_AF-A0A922CK03-F1
#
_entry.id   AF-A0A922CK03-F1
#
_cell.length_a   1.000
_cell.length_b   1.000
_cell.length_c   1.000
_cell.angle_alpha   90.00
_cell.angle_beta   90.00
_cell.angle_gamma   90.00
#
_symmetry.space_group_name_H-M   'P 1'
#
loop_
_entity.id
_entity.type
_entity.pdbx_description
1 polymer ?
#
loop_
_entity_poly.entity_id
_entity_poly.type
_entity_poly.pdbx_seq_one_letter_code
_entity_poly.pdbx_strand_id
1 'polypeptide(L)'
;MDSCLVACGCDDYEGITKSDLDRYTDKIENLMNDDKGRKLFRNFMYTSKMKDGRRTLKFWEDVERLLGYKETEESTSYNSYLRDIDRLIDDAERIEELDFATMEKLTIARDTENKEEITEILKILKIEATKALRREYSAFRRHFVAAK
;
A
#
# COMPACT_ATOMS: atom_id res chain seq x y z
N MET A 1 -25.25 19.41 -14.05
CA MET A 1 -25.75 19.53 -12.67
C MET A 1 -25.14 18.38 -11.91
N ASP A 2 -23.98 18.66 -11.33
CA ASP A 2 -23.18 17.70 -10.57
C ASP A 2 -23.87 17.39 -9.25
N SER A 3 -24.35 16.15 -9.13
CA SER A 3 -24.89 15.66 -7.87
C SER A 3 -23.72 15.37 -6.93
N CYS A 4 -23.42 16.36 -6.09
CA CYS A 4 -22.54 16.21 -4.94
C CYS A 4 -23.25 15.26 -3.96
N LEU A 5 -22.77 14.02 -3.88
CA LEU A 5 -23.23 13.06 -2.86
C LEU A 5 -22.69 13.51 -1.50
N VAL A 6 -23.41 14.44 -0.88
CA VAL A 6 -23.18 14.84 0.51
C VAL A 6 -23.74 13.75 1.41
N ALA A 7 -22.89 12.77 1.73
CA ALA A 7 -23.06 11.96 2.93
C ALA A 7 -22.36 12.70 4.09
N CYS A 8 -23.15 13.04 5.10
CA CYS A 8 -22.77 13.83 6.25
C CYS A 8 -21.71 13.12 7.10
N GLY A 9 -20.55 13.76 7.32
CA GLY A 9 -19.60 13.42 8.38
C GLY A 9 -18.14 13.27 7.94
N CYS A 10 -17.36 14.34 8.14
CA CYS A 10 -15.90 14.44 8.02
C CYS A 10 -15.34 14.53 6.58
N ASP A 11 -14.32 15.36 6.40
CA ASP A 11 -13.61 15.76 5.17
C ASP A 11 -12.96 14.60 4.35
N ASP A 12 -13.42 13.36 4.51
CA ASP A 12 -12.74 12.15 4.02
C ASP A 12 -12.89 11.91 2.51
N TYR A 13 -13.75 12.68 1.83
CA TYR A 13 -14.05 12.56 0.38
C TYR A 13 -13.72 13.82 -0.42
N GLU A 14 -13.11 14.83 0.20
CA GLU A 14 -12.88 16.12 -0.44
C GLU A 14 -12.01 15.96 -1.71
N GLY A 15 -12.58 16.31 -2.86
CA GLY A 15 -11.89 16.21 -4.15
C GLY A 15 -11.82 14.82 -4.78
N ILE A 16 -12.65 13.85 -4.33
CA ILE A 16 -12.90 12.58 -5.03
C ILE A 16 -14.13 12.74 -5.94
N THR A 17 -13.95 12.58 -7.25
CA THR A 17 -15.07 12.61 -8.19
C THR A 17 -15.75 11.24 -8.30
N LYS A 18 -16.96 11.21 -8.86
CA LYS A 18 -17.65 9.96 -9.19
C LYS A 18 -16.82 9.10 -10.17
N SER A 19 -16.17 9.73 -11.14
CA SER A 19 -15.28 9.06 -12.09
C SER A 19 -14.10 8.40 -11.38
N ASP A 20 -13.51 9.09 -10.40
CA ASP A 20 -12.43 8.52 -9.57
C ASP A 20 -12.92 7.30 -8.80
N LEU A 21 -14.12 7.37 -8.20
CA LEU A 21 -14.69 6.26 -7.45
C LEU A 21 -15.00 5.05 -8.35
N ASP A 22 -15.57 5.27 -9.53
CA ASP A 22 -15.82 4.20 -10.51
C ASP A 22 -14.47 3.57 -10.96
N ARG A 23 -13.43 4.39 -11.19
CA ARG A 23 -12.07 3.91 -11.51
C ARG A 23 -11.44 3.10 -10.38
N TYR A 24 -11.54 3.57 -9.13
CA TYR A 24 -10.99 2.89 -7.95
C TYR A 24 -11.73 1.60 -7.60
N THR A 25 -13.01 1.49 -7.96
CA THR A 25 -13.82 0.28 -7.71
C THR A 25 -13.80 -0.73 -8.86
N ASP A 26 -13.15 -0.42 -9.98
CA ASP A 26 -12.95 -1.34 -11.09
C ASP A 26 -11.89 -2.41 -10.74
N LYS A 27 -10.65 -1.97 -10.48
CA LYS A 27 -9.49 -2.83 -10.20
C LYS A 27 -8.65 -2.29 -9.06
N ILE A 28 -8.08 -3.19 -8.25
CA ILE A 28 -7.28 -2.80 -7.08
C ILE A 28 -6.05 -1.98 -7.49
N GLU A 29 -5.47 -2.28 -8.65
CA GLU A 29 -4.31 -1.58 -9.18
C GLU A 29 -4.61 -0.10 -9.44
N ASN A 30 -5.82 0.24 -9.90
CA ASN A 30 -6.23 1.63 -10.12
C ASN A 30 -6.29 2.41 -8.79
N LEU A 31 -6.71 1.74 -7.72
CA LEU A 31 -6.79 2.30 -6.38
C LEU A 31 -5.39 2.44 -5.77
N MET A 32 -4.55 1.42 -5.91
CA MET A 32 -3.23 1.36 -5.27
C MET A 32 -2.23 2.32 -5.94
N ASN A 33 -2.30 2.49 -7.26
CA ASN A 33 -1.41 3.38 -8.00
C ASN A 33 -1.80 4.87 -7.91
N ASP A 34 -2.86 5.21 -7.18
CA ASP A 34 -3.31 6.60 -7.00
C ASP A 34 -3.27 6.99 -5.52
N ASP A 35 -2.59 8.10 -5.21
CA ASP A 35 -2.44 8.59 -3.84
C ASP A 35 -3.77 8.91 -3.17
N LYS A 36 -4.73 9.48 -3.91
CA LYS A 36 -6.08 9.76 -3.40
C LYS A 36 -6.84 8.45 -3.19
N GLY A 37 -6.68 7.49 -4.11
CA GLY A 37 -7.22 6.14 -3.99
C GLY A 37 -6.76 5.45 -2.70
N ARG A 38 -5.45 5.45 -2.42
CA ARG A 38 -4.88 4.88 -1.19
C ARG A 38 -5.35 5.58 0.08
N LYS A 39 -5.44 6.92 0.07
CA LYS A 39 -5.98 7.68 1.22
C LYS A 39 -7.43 7.30 1.51
N LEU A 40 -8.27 7.27 0.48
CA LEU A 40 -9.67 6.86 0.61
C LEU A 40 -9.80 5.43 1.13
N PHE A 41 -8.97 4.50 0.63
CA PHE A 41 -8.96 3.12 1.08
C PHE A 41 -8.50 2.97 2.54
N ARG A 42 -7.48 3.72 2.94
CA ARG A 42 -7.03 3.79 4.34
C ARG A 42 -8.14 4.28 5.26
N ASN A 43 -8.87 5.34 4.86
CA ASN A 43 -9.98 5.89 5.63
C ASN A 43 -11.12 4.88 5.76
N PHE A 44 -11.49 4.21 4.66
CA PHE A 44 -12.47 3.12 4.69
C PHE A 44 -12.06 1.99 5.64
N MET A 45 -10.81 1.54 5.59
CA MET A 45 -10.31 0.51 6.50
C MET A 45 -10.28 0.99 7.96
N TYR A 46 -10.06 2.29 8.19
CA TYR A 46 -10.12 2.89 9.51
C TYR A 46 -11.53 2.83 10.09
N THR A 47 -12.53 3.32 9.36
CA THR A 47 -13.93 3.31 9.79
C THR A 47 -14.49 1.90 9.90
N SER A 48 -14.06 0.98 9.04
CA SER A 48 -14.44 -0.44 9.05
C SER A 48 -13.66 -1.29 10.06
N LYS A 49 -12.78 -0.69 10.88
CA LYS A 49 -11.95 -1.37 11.90
C LYS A 49 -11.06 -2.51 11.35
N MET A 50 -10.62 -2.41 10.09
CA MET A 50 -9.75 -3.37 9.42
C MET A 50 -8.28 -3.09 9.75
N LYS A 51 -7.88 -3.37 11.00
CA LYS A 51 -6.54 -3.01 11.51
C LYS A 51 -5.42 -3.65 10.69
N ASP A 52 -5.55 -4.92 10.35
CA ASP A 52 -4.50 -5.68 9.65
C ASP A 52 -4.35 -5.21 8.21
N GLY A 53 -5.45 -5.01 7.49
CA GLY A 53 -5.43 -4.37 6.17
C GLY A 53 -4.72 -3.01 6.14
N ARG A 54 -4.86 -2.18 7.18
CA ARG A 54 -4.11 -0.91 7.26
C ARG A 54 -2.61 -1.13 7.44
N ARG A 55 -2.19 -2.16 8.19
CA ARG A 55 -0.78 -2.51 8.34
C ARG A 55 -0.21 -2.97 6.99
N THR A 56 -0.95 -3.83 6.29
CA THR A 56 -0.57 -4.30 4.95
C THR A 56 -0.51 -3.16 3.93
N LEU A 57 -1.43 -2.20 3.99
CA LEU A 57 -1.37 -1.00 3.13
C LEU A 57 -0.15 -0.14 3.45
N LYS A 58 0.15 0.10 4.73
CA LYS A 58 1.36 0.83 5.13
C LYS A 58 2.62 0.12 4.62
N PHE A 59 2.72 -1.19 4.81
CA PHE A 59 3.82 -2.01 4.30
C PHE A 59 3.97 -1.86 2.78
N TRP A 60 2.87 -1.95 2.03
CA TRP A 60 2.88 -1.75 0.58
C TRP A 60 3.41 -0.36 0.19
N GLU A 61 3.03 0.69 0.91
CA GLU A 61 3.50 2.05 0.65
C GLU A 61 4.99 2.23 0.97
N ASP A 62 5.48 1.58 2.02
CA ASP A 62 6.90 1.57 2.36
C ASP A 62 7.72 0.83 1.30
N VAL A 63 7.22 -0.31 0.78
CA VAL A 63 7.80 -1.01 -0.38
C VAL A 63 7.85 -0.10 -1.61
N GLU A 64 6.76 0.59 -1.93
CA GLU A 64 6.70 1.48 -3.09
C GLU A 64 7.69 2.64 -2.99
N ARG A 65 7.80 3.24 -1.80
CA ARG A 65 8.78 4.28 -1.51
C ARG A 65 10.21 3.78 -1.69
N LEU A 66 10.52 2.57 -1.23
CA LEU A 66 11.84 1.95 -1.35
C LEU A 66 12.18 1.59 -2.79
N LEU A 67 11.21 1.12 -3.58
CA LEU A 67 11.39 0.89 -5.02
C LEU A 67 11.65 2.20 -5.79
N GLY A 68 11.09 3.32 -5.31
CA GLY A 68 11.33 4.66 -5.85
C GLY A 68 12.66 5.30 -5.43
N TYR A 69 13.45 4.65 -4.56
CA TYR A 69 14.71 5.21 -4.08
C TYR A 69 15.70 5.44 -5.23
N LYS A 70 16.22 6.67 -5.30
CA LYS A 70 17.31 7.05 -6.21
C LYS A 70 18.38 7.73 -5.40
N GLU A 71 19.62 7.30 -5.60
CA GLU A 71 20.78 7.94 -4.99
C GLU A 71 21.12 9.19 -5.80
N THR A 72 20.79 10.35 -5.27
CA THR A 72 21.15 11.68 -5.76
C THR A 72 21.99 12.39 -4.70
N GLU A 73 22.70 13.46 -5.09
CA GLU A 73 23.46 14.31 -4.13
C GLU A 73 22.57 14.89 -3.01
N GLU A 74 21.26 15.00 -3.24
CA GLU A 74 20.25 15.44 -2.27
C GLU A 74 19.53 14.29 -1.55
N SER A 75 19.75 13.04 -1.97
CA SER A 75 19.08 11.87 -1.41
C SER A 75 19.73 11.40 -0.10
N THR A 76 18.91 10.77 0.74
CA THR A 76 19.40 10.11 1.96
C THR A 76 20.43 9.03 1.61
N SER A 77 21.55 8.99 2.31
CA SER A 77 22.62 7.99 2.14
C SER A 77 22.09 6.55 1.97
N TYR A 78 22.80 5.72 1.18
CA TYR A 78 22.54 4.29 1.06
C TYR A 78 22.38 3.56 2.41
N ASN A 79 23.10 3.99 3.45
CA ASN A 79 22.94 3.46 4.81
C ASN A 79 21.55 3.72 5.39
N SER A 80 20.91 4.83 5.04
CA SER A 80 19.52 5.10 5.43
C SER A 80 18.54 4.24 4.64
N TYR A 81 18.82 3.93 3.38
CA TYR A 81 18.03 2.97 2.60
C TYR A 81 18.05 1.60 3.28
N LEU A 82 19.23 1.09 3.64
CA LEU A 82 19.36 -0.18 4.36
C LEU A 82 18.64 -0.18 5.71
N ARG A 83 18.71 0.92 6.49
CA ARG A 83 17.93 1.05 7.73
C ARG A 83 16.42 1.03 7.51
N ASP A 84 15.95 1.55 6.38
CA ASP A 84 14.53 1.49 6.04
C ASP A 84 14.13 0.07 5.58
N ILE A 85 15.05 -0.70 4.98
CA ILE A 85 14.85 -2.14 4.73
C ILE A 85 14.74 -2.90 6.04
N ASP A 86 15.57 -2.61 7.04
CA ASP A 86 15.48 -3.24 8.37
C ASP A 86 14.10 -3.04 9.00
N ARG A 87 13.60 -1.80 8.98
CA ARG A 87 12.26 -1.49 9.49
C ARG A 87 11.16 -2.19 8.70
N LEU A 88 11.35 -2.33 7.39
CA LEU A 88 10.39 -3.04 6.54
C LEU A 88 10.33 -4.53 6.91
N ILE A 89 11.48 -5.15 7.18
CA ILE A 89 11.56 -6.54 7.65
C ILE A 89 10.83 -6.69 9.00
N ASP A 90 11.09 -5.81 9.96
CA ASP A 90 10.41 -5.81 11.26
C ASP A 90 8.88 -5.64 11.14
N ASP A 91 8.43 -4.80 10.20
CA ASP A 91 7.00 -4.57 9.97
C ASP A 91 6.33 -5.77 9.26
N ALA A 92 7.07 -6.48 8.40
CA ALA A 92 6.59 -7.67 7.71
C ALA A 92 6.27 -8.84 8.66
N GLU A 93 7.02 -9.00 9.76
CA GLU A 93 6.76 -10.04 10.77
C GLU A 93 5.34 -9.98 11.36
N ARG A 94 4.67 -8.83 11.22
CA ARG A 94 3.33 -8.58 11.74
C ARG A 94 2.23 -8.82 10.71
N ILE A 95 2.57 -9.31 9.52
CA ILE A 95 1.64 -9.57 8.41
C ILE A 95 1.67 -11.08 8.11
N GLU A 96 0.63 -11.79 8.52
CA GLU A 96 0.55 -13.26 8.42
C GLU A 96 0.51 -13.74 6.97
N GLU A 97 0.06 -12.90 6.03
CA GLU A 97 -0.11 -13.24 4.62
C GLU A 97 1.16 -13.16 3.77
N LEU A 98 2.28 -12.66 4.31
CA LEU A 98 3.55 -12.57 3.59
C LEU A 98 4.28 -13.91 3.58
N ASP A 99 4.91 -14.24 2.45
CA ASP A 99 5.64 -15.49 2.32
C ASP A 99 6.97 -15.44 3.10
N PHE A 100 7.15 -16.40 4.00
CA PHE A 100 8.36 -16.48 4.83
C PHE A 100 9.62 -16.63 3.99
N ALA A 101 9.59 -17.39 2.89
CA ALA A 101 10.76 -17.57 2.04
C ALA A 101 11.12 -16.28 1.28
N THR A 102 10.15 -15.46 0.88
CA THR A 102 10.40 -14.12 0.33
C THR A 102 11.05 -13.20 1.38
N MET A 103 10.61 -13.24 2.64
CA MET A 103 11.20 -12.45 3.72
C MET A 103 12.61 -12.89 4.12
N GLU A 104 12.87 -14.19 4.14
CA GLU A 104 14.21 -14.75 4.38
C GLU A 104 15.19 -14.27 3.30
N LYS A 105 14.77 -14.30 2.02
CA LYS A 105 15.58 -13.75 0.92
C LYS A 105 15.87 -12.26 1.09
N LEU A 106 14.88 -11.47 1.54
CA LEU A 106 15.10 -10.04 1.77
C LEU A 106 16.15 -9.81 2.86
N THR A 107 16.12 -10.62 3.92
CA THR A 107 17.10 -10.56 5.02
C THR A 107 18.50 -10.88 4.53
N ILE A 108 18.66 -11.93 3.73
CA ILE A 108 19.96 -12.32 3.13
C ILE A 108 20.47 -11.23 2.18
N ALA A 109 19.61 -10.70 1.31
CA ALA A 109 19.95 -9.63 0.37
C ALA A 109 20.34 -8.34 1.10
N ARG A 110 19.68 -8.04 2.23
CA ARG A 110 20.03 -6.94 3.12
C ARG A 110 21.40 -7.16 3.75
N ASP A 111 21.67 -8.34 4.30
CA ASP A 111 22.93 -8.64 5.02
C ASP A 111 24.14 -8.65 4.09
N THR A 112 23.92 -8.97 2.81
CA THR A 112 24.93 -8.88 1.75
C THR A 112 24.96 -7.52 1.06
N GLU A 113 24.10 -6.58 1.48
CA GLU A 113 23.91 -5.26 0.89
C GLU A 113 23.69 -5.28 -0.63
N ASN A 114 23.10 -6.36 -1.15
CA ASN A 114 22.87 -6.57 -2.58
C ASN A 114 21.63 -5.80 -3.06
N LYS A 115 21.83 -4.53 -3.46
CA LYS A 115 20.75 -3.62 -3.90
C LYS A 115 19.88 -4.16 -5.04
N GLU A 116 20.47 -4.85 -6.01
CA GLU A 116 19.73 -5.40 -7.14
C GLU A 116 18.77 -6.49 -6.67
N GLU A 117 19.26 -7.40 -5.81
CA GLU A 117 18.46 -8.46 -5.23
C GLU A 117 17.39 -7.94 -4.28
N ILE A 118 17.71 -6.94 -3.43
CA ILE A 118 16.71 -6.24 -2.60
C ILE A 118 15.60 -5.68 -3.50
N THR A 119 15.94 -5.03 -4.61
CA THR A 119 14.96 -4.43 -5.53
C THR A 119 14.05 -5.47 -6.15
N GLU A 120 14.59 -6.62 -6.59
CA GLU A 120 13.76 -7.71 -7.13
C GLU A 120 12.81 -8.30 -6.09
N ILE A 121 13.28 -8.47 -4.85
CA ILE A 121 12.45 -8.99 -3.76
C ILE A 121 11.35 -7.99 -3.37
N LEU A 122 11.65 -6.69 -3.33
CA LEU A 122 10.65 -5.65 -3.09
C LEU A 122 9.52 -5.66 -4.13
N LYS A 123 9.83 -5.93 -5.42
CA LYS A 123 8.80 -6.08 -6.45
C LYS A 123 7.87 -7.26 -6.17
N ILE A 124 8.41 -8.38 -5.68
CA ILE A 124 7.63 -9.56 -5.28
C ILE A 124 6.74 -9.21 -4.08
N LEU A 125 7.30 -8.58 -3.04
CA LEU A 125 6.57 -8.16 -1.85
C LEU A 125 5.44 -7.17 -2.16
N LYS A 126 5.64 -6.25 -3.12
CA LYS A 126 4.56 -5.37 -3.60
C LYS A 126 3.37 -6.17 -4.14
N ILE A 127 3.64 -7.23 -4.90
CA ILE A 127 2.60 -8.12 -5.46
C ILE A 127 1.91 -8.91 -4.36
N GLU A 128 2.67 -9.47 -3.40
CA GLU A 128 2.12 -10.22 -2.26
C GLU A 128 1.24 -9.34 -1.38
N ALA A 129 1.70 -8.15 -1.00
CA ALA A 129 0.91 -7.20 -0.21
C ALA A 129 -0.36 -6.75 -0.96
N THR A 130 -0.29 -6.56 -2.28
CA THR A 130 -1.49 -6.28 -3.09
C THR A 130 -2.49 -7.45 -3.07
N LYS A 131 -2.00 -8.70 -3.09
CA LYS A 131 -2.86 -9.89 -2.97
C LYS A 131 -3.49 -9.98 -1.57
N ALA A 132 -2.74 -9.70 -0.53
CA ALA A 132 -3.23 -9.71 0.86
C ALA A 132 -4.38 -8.70 1.06
N LEU A 133 -4.31 -7.52 0.42
CA LEU A 133 -5.35 -6.48 0.48
C LEU A 133 -6.63 -6.79 -0.30
N ARG A 134 -6.73 -7.94 -1.01
CA ARG A 134 -7.90 -8.26 -1.85
C ARG A 134 -9.19 -8.40 -1.06
N ARG A 135 -9.11 -8.83 0.20
CA ARG A 135 -10.28 -8.98 1.07
C ARG A 135 -10.87 -7.62 1.41
N GLU A 136 -10.02 -6.70 1.85
CA GLU A 136 -10.37 -5.32 2.19
C GLU A 136 -10.85 -4.58 0.95
N TYR A 137 -10.18 -4.77 -0.19
CA TYR A 137 -10.60 -4.19 -1.46
C TYR A 137 -11.98 -4.69 -1.89
N SER A 138 -12.27 -5.98 -1.70
CA SER A 138 -13.60 -6.54 -1.99
C SER A 138 -14.68 -5.93 -1.08
N ALA A 139 -14.36 -5.66 0.19
CA ALA A 139 -15.26 -4.96 1.09
C ALA A 139 -15.46 -3.49 0.69
N PHE A 140 -14.37 -2.80 0.32
CA PHE A 140 -14.37 -1.44 -0.19
C PHE A 140 -15.28 -1.31 -1.42
N ARG A 141 -15.11 -2.19 -2.42
CA ARG A 141 -15.96 -2.22 -3.61
C ARG A 141 -17.42 -2.39 -3.24
N ARG A 142 -17.76 -3.34 -2.37
CA ARG A 142 -19.15 -3.52 -1.94
C ARG A 142 -19.72 -2.28 -1.27
N HIS A 143 -18.94 -1.60 -0.43
CA HIS A 143 -19.37 -0.38 0.25
C HIS A 143 -19.73 0.74 -0.74
N PHE A 144 -18.92 0.96 -1.77
CA PHE A 144 -19.11 2.07 -2.72
C PHE A 144 -19.95 1.71 -3.96
N VAL A 145 -20.05 0.43 -4.33
CA VAL A 145 -20.86 -0.04 -5.47
C VAL A 145 -22.29 -0.38 -5.04
N ALA A 146 -22.49 -0.96 -3.84
CA ALA A 146 -23.84 -1.30 -3.36
C ALA A 146 -24.62 -0.09 -2.82
N ALA A 147 -23.97 1.06 -2.63
CA ALA A 147 -24.62 2.32 -2.30
C ALA A 147 -25.25 3.02 -3.53
N LYS A 148 -25.38 2.33 -4.68
CA LYS A 148 -26.07 2.79 -5.89
C LYS A 148 -27.55 2.40 -5.87
#